data_AF-A0A8J7R275-F1
#
_entry.id   AF-A0A8J7R275-F1
#
_cell.length_a   1.000
_cell.length_b   1.000
_cell.length_c   1.000
_cell.angle_alpha   90.00
_cell.angle_beta   90.00
_cell.angle_gamma   90.00
#
_symmetry.space_group_name_H-M   'P 1'
#
loop_
_entity.id
_entity.type
_entity.pdbx_description
1 polymer ?
#
loop_
_entity_poly.entity_id
_entity_poly.type
_entity_poly.pdbx_seq_one_letter_code
_entity_poly.pdbx_strand_id
1 'polypeptide(L)'
;MNVYEYLCKEAGRITDASLSDLKDRGYWERTEGERRAIFADMLGLTERLGSKSLPVKPVVTGTLERRGYRIEKLHFQSLPGLYVTGNLYVPGSERSAPGVLYVCGHSPDQKCHYQAHARKFAQLGLVALVVETIELGEIRGHHHGPFHYGWFNWYSMGYTPAGVEVWNAMRAIDVLQSRPEVDPSKIGITGISGGGSISWF
;
A
#
# COMPACT_ATOMS: atom_id res chain seq x y z
N MET A 1 -7.56 4.71 -34.08
CA MET A 1 -6.74 4.12 -33.02
C MET A 1 -6.03 5.24 -32.28
N ASN A 2 -6.66 5.76 -31.24
CA ASN A 2 -6.02 6.68 -30.30
C ASN A 2 -5.13 5.89 -29.31
N VAL A 3 -4.35 6.60 -28.48
CA VAL A 3 -3.45 5.95 -27.50
C VAL A 3 -4.20 5.02 -26.55
N TYR A 4 -5.41 5.38 -26.14
CA TYR A 4 -6.23 4.57 -25.25
C TYR A 4 -6.67 3.26 -25.91
N GLU A 5 -7.18 3.31 -27.14
CA GLU A 5 -7.57 2.13 -27.92
C GLU A 5 -6.39 1.18 -28.16
N TYR A 6 -5.21 1.74 -28.46
CA TYR A 6 -3.98 0.96 -28.59
C TYR A 6 -3.61 0.26 -27.27
N LEU A 7 -3.59 0.99 -26.16
CA LEU A 7 -3.27 0.43 -24.84
C LEU A 7 -4.28 -0.64 -24.40
N CYS A 8 -5.58 -0.44 -24.65
CA CYS A 8 -6.60 -1.46 -24.36
C CYS A 8 -6.39 -2.73 -25.18
N LYS A 9 -6.07 -2.60 -26.48
CA LYS A 9 -5.78 -3.75 -27.33
C LYS A 9 -4.54 -4.52 -26.85
N GLU A 10 -3.48 -3.81 -26.51
CA GLU A 10 -2.24 -4.43 -26.05
C GLU A 10 -2.42 -5.08 -24.67
N ALA A 11 -3.14 -4.44 -23.75
CA ALA A 11 -3.50 -5.03 -22.47
C ALA A 11 -4.35 -6.31 -22.62
N GLY A 12 -5.29 -6.32 -23.57
CA GLY A 12 -6.07 -7.52 -23.92
C GLY A 12 -5.16 -8.65 -24.40
N ARG A 13 -4.26 -8.36 -25.36
CA ARG A 13 -3.30 -9.34 -25.88
C ARG A 13 -2.41 -9.93 -24.78
N ILE A 14 -1.94 -9.11 -23.84
CA ILE A 14 -1.13 -9.56 -22.69
C ILE A 14 -1.96 -10.45 -21.76
N THR A 15 -3.21 -10.06 -21.49
CA THR A 15 -4.12 -10.81 -20.62
C THR A 15 -4.44 -12.19 -21.19
N ASP A 16 -4.77 -12.26 -22.49
CA ASP A 16 -5.09 -13.51 -23.18
C ASP A 16 -3.89 -14.47 -23.25
N ALA A 17 -2.67 -13.91 -23.25
CA ALA A 17 -1.42 -14.66 -23.22
C ALA A 17 -0.86 -14.88 -21.81
N SER A 18 -1.59 -14.51 -20.75
CA SER A 18 -1.07 -14.58 -19.38
C SER A 18 -0.69 -16.00 -19.00
N LEU A 19 0.50 -16.17 -18.42
CA LEU A 19 1.12 -17.45 -18.04
C LEU A 19 1.45 -18.40 -19.19
N SER A 20 1.17 -18.04 -20.45
CA SER A 20 1.48 -18.91 -21.62
C SER A 20 2.98 -19.14 -21.82
N ASP A 21 3.81 -18.27 -21.26
CA ASP A 21 5.27 -18.35 -21.25
C ASP A 21 5.84 -19.13 -20.06
N LEU A 22 5.01 -19.44 -19.05
CA LEU A 22 5.43 -20.23 -17.88
C LEU A 22 5.43 -21.73 -18.20
N LYS A 23 6.59 -22.22 -18.61
CA LYS A 23 6.78 -23.63 -19.01
C LYS A 23 6.68 -24.60 -17.85
N ASP A 24 7.41 -24.29 -16.77
CA ASP A 24 7.57 -25.14 -15.61
C ASP A 24 7.98 -24.32 -14.37
N ARG A 25 7.97 -24.98 -13.21
CA ARG A 25 8.38 -24.37 -11.93
C ARG A 25 9.81 -23.81 -11.98
N GLY A 26 10.75 -24.54 -12.58
CA GLY A 26 12.14 -24.11 -12.64
C GLY A 26 12.30 -22.86 -13.52
N TYR A 27 11.51 -22.72 -14.57
CA TYR A 27 11.47 -21.50 -15.39
C TYR A 27 10.95 -20.31 -14.59
N TRP A 28 9.88 -20.48 -13.80
CA TRP A 28 9.42 -19.44 -12.89
C TRP A 28 10.51 -19.02 -11.90
N GLU A 29 11.11 -19.97 -11.18
CA GLU A 29 12.13 -19.70 -10.17
C GLU A 29 13.37 -18.98 -10.77
N ARG A 30 13.78 -19.33 -11.99
CA ARG A 30 14.90 -18.65 -12.69
C ARG A 30 14.56 -17.25 -13.21
N THR A 31 13.29 -16.97 -13.50
CA THR A 31 12.85 -15.68 -14.08
C THR A 31 12.19 -14.75 -13.07
N GLU A 32 11.95 -15.19 -11.84
CA GLU A 32 11.25 -14.40 -10.81
C GLU A 32 11.92 -13.04 -10.57
N GLY A 33 13.26 -13.00 -10.44
CA GLY A 33 13.99 -11.77 -10.17
C GLY A 33 13.85 -10.74 -11.29
N GLU A 34 13.95 -11.18 -12.54
CA GLU A 34 13.74 -10.34 -13.73
C GLU A 34 12.31 -9.82 -13.79
N ARG A 35 11.31 -10.68 -13.55
CA ARG A 35 9.90 -10.29 -13.53
C ARG A 35 9.58 -9.29 -12.43
N ARG A 36 10.16 -9.45 -11.24
CA ARG A 36 10.04 -8.47 -10.14
C ARG A 36 10.68 -7.13 -10.52
N ALA A 37 11.81 -7.14 -11.22
CA ALA A 37 12.44 -5.92 -11.70
C ALA A 37 11.57 -5.19 -12.74
N ILE A 38 10.99 -5.92 -13.70
CA ILE A 38 10.03 -5.36 -14.67
C ILE A 38 8.81 -4.79 -13.96
N PHE A 39 8.27 -5.51 -12.97
CA PHE A 39 7.12 -5.04 -12.20
C PHE A 39 7.42 -3.75 -11.43
N ALA A 40 8.58 -3.67 -10.77
CA ALA A 40 9.04 -2.46 -10.11
C ALA A 40 9.20 -1.29 -11.10
N ASP A 41 9.70 -1.56 -12.30
CA ASP A 41 9.86 -0.57 -13.36
C ASP A 41 8.52 -0.03 -13.87
N MET A 42 7.55 -0.92 -14.10
CA MET A 42 6.19 -0.55 -14.48
C MET A 42 5.49 0.32 -13.43
N LEU A 43 5.83 0.15 -12.15
CA LEU A 43 5.35 1.01 -11.06
C LEU A 43 6.16 2.31 -10.92
N GLY A 44 7.28 2.48 -11.63
CA GLY A 44 8.19 3.63 -11.46
C GLY A 44 8.95 3.59 -10.14
N LEU A 45 9.21 2.40 -9.61
CA LEU A 45 9.86 2.18 -8.31
C LEU A 45 11.32 1.71 -8.40
N THR A 46 11.85 1.45 -9.59
CA THR A 46 13.21 0.92 -9.82
C THR A 46 14.27 1.68 -9.02
N GLU A 47 14.34 3.01 -9.18
CA GLU A 47 15.32 3.84 -8.48
C GLU A 47 15.13 3.83 -6.96
N ARG A 48 13.88 3.78 -6.50
CA ARG A 48 13.55 3.84 -5.08
C ARG A 48 13.94 2.55 -4.36
N LEU A 49 13.63 1.40 -4.96
CA LEU A 49 13.99 0.08 -4.43
C LEU A 49 15.52 -0.14 -4.43
N GLY A 50 16.24 0.47 -5.38
CA GLY A 50 17.70 0.45 -5.41
C GLY A 50 18.37 1.38 -4.39
N SER A 51 17.60 2.27 -3.75
CA SER A 51 18.11 3.27 -2.80
C SER A 51 17.93 2.83 -1.35
N LYS A 52 18.81 3.31 -0.45
CA LYS A 52 18.63 3.10 0.99
C LYS A 52 17.42 3.91 1.47
N SER A 53 16.38 3.25 1.95
CA SER A 53 15.21 3.91 2.52
C SER A 53 15.59 4.70 3.77
N LEU A 54 14.97 5.88 3.94
CA LEU A 54 15.10 6.65 5.17
C LEU A 54 14.34 5.95 6.30
N PRO A 55 14.86 5.97 7.55
CA PRO A 55 14.12 5.44 8.70
C PRO A 55 12.76 6.13 8.80
N VAL A 56 11.68 5.34 8.78
CA VAL A 56 10.34 5.90 9.00
C VAL A 56 10.14 6.11 10.48
N LYS A 57 9.83 7.36 10.85
CA LYS A 57 9.50 7.76 12.21
C LYS A 57 8.03 8.21 12.25
N PRO A 58 7.10 7.36 12.72
CA PRO A 58 5.73 7.78 12.89
C PRO A 58 5.62 8.80 14.03
N VAL A 59 4.81 9.84 13.80
CA VAL A 59 4.44 10.83 14.81
C VAL A 59 3.04 10.51 15.29
N VAL A 60 2.92 10.16 16.58
CA VAL A 60 1.63 9.94 17.23
C VAL A 60 1.05 11.29 17.65
N THR A 61 -0.13 11.62 17.16
CA THR A 61 -0.81 12.91 17.42
C THR A 61 -1.91 12.78 18.48
N GLY A 62 -2.24 11.57 18.90
CA GLY A 62 -3.10 11.31 20.04
C GLY A 62 -3.49 9.86 20.15
N THR A 63 -3.89 9.47 21.36
CA THR A 63 -4.26 8.10 21.70
C THR A 63 -5.67 8.05 22.26
N LEU A 64 -6.43 7.02 21.88
CA LEU A 64 -7.78 6.75 22.37
C LEU A 64 -7.81 5.38 23.03
N GLU A 65 -8.10 5.35 24.32
CA GLU A 65 -8.30 4.10 25.06
C GLU A 65 -9.67 3.49 24.74
N ARG A 66 -9.70 2.18 24.51
CA ARG A 66 -10.93 1.40 24.31
C ARG A 66 -10.85 0.15 25.16
N ARG A 67 -12.00 -0.50 25.36
CA ARG A 67 -12.04 -1.78 26.07
C ARG A 67 -11.28 -2.84 25.25
N GLY A 68 -10.12 -3.25 25.75
CA GLY A 68 -9.30 -4.35 25.19
C GLY A 68 -8.31 -3.96 24.09
N TYR A 69 -8.23 -2.69 23.70
CA TYR A 69 -7.26 -2.17 22.73
C TYR A 69 -7.15 -0.65 22.84
N ARG A 70 -6.12 -0.04 22.27
CA ARG A 70 -6.00 1.41 22.08
C ARG A 70 -5.87 1.77 20.61
N ILE A 71 -6.16 3.03 20.28
CA ILE A 71 -6.00 3.58 18.93
C ILE A 71 -5.01 4.73 19.00
N GLU A 72 -3.89 4.63 18.31
CA GLU A 72 -2.93 5.72 18.10
C GLU A 72 -3.24 6.37 16.74
N LYS A 73 -3.54 7.66 16.74
CA LYS A 73 -3.61 8.48 15.53
C LYS A 73 -2.18 8.87 15.15
N LEU A 74 -1.77 8.60 13.93
CA LEU A 74 -0.39 8.87 13.52
C LEU A 74 -0.28 9.35 12.07
N HIS A 75 0.85 9.98 11.78
CA HIS A 75 1.31 10.21 10.42
C HIS A 75 2.80 9.93 10.31
N PHE A 76 3.28 9.65 9.11
CA PHE A 76 4.70 9.46 8.83
C PHE A 76 5.03 9.97 7.43
N GLN A 77 6.28 10.34 7.21
CA GLN A 77 6.74 10.80 5.91
C GLN A 77 7.10 9.60 5.02
N SER A 78 6.44 9.48 3.87
CA SER A 78 6.66 8.38 2.92
C SER A 78 7.67 8.76 1.83
N LEU A 79 7.52 9.98 1.30
CA LEU A 79 8.47 10.63 0.39
C LEU A 79 8.77 12.05 0.90
N PRO A 80 9.87 12.70 0.47
CA PRO A 80 10.14 14.08 0.85
C PRO A 80 8.93 14.99 0.61
N GLY A 81 8.38 15.56 1.69
CA GLY A 81 7.18 16.40 1.66
C GLY A 81 5.83 15.67 1.59
N LEU A 82 5.80 14.36 1.31
CA LEU A 82 4.58 13.56 1.27
C LEU A 82 4.41 12.76 2.56
N TYR A 83 3.28 12.97 3.23
CA TYR A 83 2.91 12.27 4.45
C TYR A 83 1.80 11.27 4.20
N VAL A 84 1.85 10.16 4.93
CA VAL A 84 0.77 9.18 5.03
C VAL A 84 0.17 9.28 6.42
N THR A 85 -1.15 9.32 6.49
CA THR A 85 -1.95 9.40 7.71
C THR A 85 -2.59 8.05 7.98
N GLY A 86 -2.75 7.71 9.26
CA GLY A 86 -3.33 6.44 9.64
C GLY A 86 -3.67 6.33 11.11
N ASN A 87 -4.35 5.25 11.44
CA ASN A 87 -4.66 4.87 12.82
C ASN A 87 -4.08 3.48 13.11
N LEU A 88 -3.29 3.36 14.16
CA LEU A 88 -2.74 2.11 14.65
C LEU A 88 -3.59 1.60 15.81
N TYR A 89 -4.18 0.42 15.64
CA TYR A 89 -4.97 -0.26 16.63
C TYR A 89 -4.10 -1.32 17.31
N VAL A 90 -3.88 -1.17 18.61
CA VAL A 90 -2.97 -2.03 19.37
C VAL A 90 -3.78 -2.81 20.42
N PRO A 91 -3.76 -4.17 20.40
CA PRO A 91 -4.46 -4.97 21.40
C PRO A 91 -3.87 -4.76 22.80
N GLY A 92 -4.68 -4.96 23.84
CA GLY A 92 -4.26 -4.87 25.24
C GLY A 92 -3.41 -6.07 25.70
N SER A 93 -2.24 -6.27 25.10
CA SER A 93 -1.28 -7.34 25.42
C SER A 93 0.11 -6.75 25.60
N GLU A 94 0.88 -7.28 26.56
CA GLU A 94 2.30 -6.94 26.75
C GLU A 94 3.24 -7.68 25.80
N ARG A 95 2.74 -8.73 25.13
CA ARG A 95 3.50 -9.47 24.11
C ARG A 95 3.31 -8.84 22.74
N SER A 96 4.36 -8.88 21.92
CA SER A 96 4.25 -8.56 20.51
C SER A 96 3.26 -9.50 19.81
N ALA A 97 2.57 -8.97 18.80
CA ALA A 97 1.54 -9.68 18.06
C ALA A 97 1.76 -9.54 16.55
N PRO A 98 1.18 -10.43 15.72
CA PRO A 98 1.22 -10.25 14.27
C PRO A 98 0.58 -8.91 13.87
N GLY A 99 1.17 -8.29 12.85
CA GLY A 99 0.71 -7.02 12.26
C GLY A 99 -0.19 -7.24 11.06
N VAL A 100 -1.16 -6.34 10.85
CA VAL A 100 -1.95 -6.24 9.63
C VAL A 100 -1.94 -4.79 9.14
N LEU A 101 -1.45 -4.58 7.92
CA LEU A 101 -1.67 -3.33 7.20
C LEU A 101 -3.01 -3.41 6.47
N TYR A 102 -3.91 -2.47 6.76
CA TYR A 102 -5.14 -2.27 6.02
C TYR A 102 -5.00 -1.03 5.12
N VAL A 103 -5.06 -1.24 3.82
CA VAL A 103 -5.07 -0.16 2.82
C VAL A 103 -6.50 0.15 2.38
N CYS A 104 -6.87 1.42 2.43
CA CYS A 104 -8.23 1.88 2.16
C CYS A 104 -8.62 1.77 0.67
N GLY A 105 -9.91 1.57 0.41
CA GLY A 105 -10.51 1.75 -0.92
C GLY A 105 -10.97 3.19 -1.13
N HIS A 106 -11.84 3.43 -2.12
CA HIS A 106 -12.21 4.77 -2.59
C HIS A 106 -13.32 5.48 -1.77
N SER A 107 -13.51 5.15 -0.49
CA SER A 107 -14.50 5.85 0.35
C SER A 107 -13.98 7.24 0.79
N PRO A 108 -14.75 8.33 0.65
CA PRO A 108 -14.24 9.69 0.92
C PRO A 108 -13.64 9.93 2.32
N ASP A 109 -14.15 9.22 3.32
CA ASP A 109 -13.79 9.31 4.74
C ASP A 109 -12.79 8.23 5.21
N GLN A 110 -12.26 7.42 4.28
CA GLN A 110 -11.08 6.55 4.44
C GLN A 110 -11.01 5.79 5.78
N LYS A 111 -10.04 6.11 6.67
CA LYS A 111 -9.81 5.35 7.92
C LYS A 111 -10.99 5.42 8.89
N CYS A 112 -11.90 6.39 8.73
CA CYS A 112 -13.18 6.43 9.44
C CYS A 112 -14.16 5.41 8.86
N HIS A 113 -14.29 5.36 7.54
CA HIS A 113 -15.14 4.39 6.83
C HIS A 113 -14.75 2.94 7.15
N TYR A 114 -13.45 2.65 7.04
CA TYR A 114 -12.90 1.30 7.16
C TYR A 114 -12.51 0.93 8.60
N GLN A 115 -12.81 1.78 9.58
CA GLN A 115 -12.45 1.60 10.99
C GLN A 115 -12.86 0.22 11.53
N ALA A 116 -14.02 -0.30 11.11
CA ALA A 116 -14.54 -1.57 11.62
C ALA A 116 -13.58 -2.75 11.37
N HIS A 117 -12.82 -2.73 10.28
CA HIS A 117 -11.84 -3.78 9.95
C HIS A 117 -10.64 -3.74 10.90
N ALA A 118 -9.97 -2.60 11.01
CA ALA A 118 -8.82 -2.42 11.91
C ALA A 118 -9.20 -2.68 13.38
N ARG A 119 -10.39 -2.22 13.80
CA ARG A 119 -10.95 -2.55 15.12
C ARG A 119 -11.10 -4.06 15.33
N LYS A 120 -11.63 -4.78 14.35
CA LYS A 120 -11.87 -6.22 14.47
C LYS A 120 -10.55 -6.99 14.59
N PHE A 121 -9.53 -6.61 13.82
CA PHE A 121 -8.19 -7.20 13.95
C PHE A 121 -7.60 -7.02 15.35
N ALA A 122 -7.67 -5.81 15.92
CA ALA A 122 -7.23 -5.58 17.30
C ALA A 122 -8.00 -6.40 18.34
N GLN A 123 -9.32 -6.55 18.17
CA GLN A 123 -10.12 -7.42 19.04
C GLN A 123 -9.75 -8.91 18.91
N LEU A 124 -9.15 -9.32 17.80
CA LEU A 124 -8.62 -10.67 17.58
C LEU A 124 -7.15 -10.80 18.01
N GLY A 125 -6.57 -9.77 18.62
CA GLY A 125 -5.20 -9.80 19.13
C GLY A 125 -4.13 -9.45 18.09
N LEU A 126 -4.49 -8.82 16.97
CA LEU A 126 -3.55 -8.39 15.93
C LEU A 126 -3.30 -6.88 16.05
N VAL A 127 -2.07 -6.43 15.81
CA VAL A 127 -1.81 -4.99 15.64
C VAL A 127 -2.26 -4.58 14.25
N ALA A 128 -3.15 -3.61 14.12
CA ALA A 128 -3.69 -3.22 12.82
C ALA A 128 -3.42 -1.75 12.51
N LEU A 129 -2.68 -1.48 11.45
CA LEU A 129 -2.47 -0.13 10.92
C LEU A 129 -3.40 0.07 9.73
N VAL A 130 -4.33 1.02 9.81
CA VAL A 130 -5.10 1.46 8.65
C VAL A 130 -4.53 2.77 8.12
N VAL A 131 -4.18 2.81 6.83
CA VAL A 131 -3.63 4.01 6.15
C VAL A 131 -4.59 4.51 5.09
N GLU A 132 -4.60 5.83 4.92
CA GLU A 132 -5.41 6.50 3.89
C GLU A 132 -4.68 6.52 2.55
N THR A 133 -5.45 6.56 1.48
CA THR A 133 -4.96 6.83 0.12
C THR A 133 -4.84 8.33 -0.12
N ILE A 134 -3.92 8.72 -1.00
CA ILE A 134 -3.84 10.09 -1.52
C ILE A 134 -5.17 10.43 -2.21
N GLU A 135 -5.52 11.72 -2.25
CA GLU A 135 -6.78 12.32 -2.71
C GLU A 135 -7.95 12.23 -1.71
N LEU A 136 -7.98 11.21 -0.86
CA LEU A 136 -9.08 10.96 0.06
C LEU A 136 -8.67 11.17 1.53
N GLY A 137 -9.65 11.18 2.45
CA GLY A 137 -9.38 11.35 3.88
C GLY A 137 -8.68 12.68 4.19
N GLU A 138 -7.55 12.62 4.89
CA GLU A 138 -6.76 13.80 5.28
C GLU A 138 -5.77 14.27 4.21
N ILE A 139 -5.47 13.44 3.19
CA ILE A 139 -4.47 13.75 2.16
C ILE A 139 -5.19 14.12 0.87
N ARG A 140 -5.76 15.32 0.82
CA ARG A 140 -6.46 15.81 -0.38
C ARG A 140 -5.49 16.10 -1.52
N GLY A 141 -5.93 15.90 -2.75
CA GLY A 141 -5.14 16.10 -3.96
C GLY A 141 -5.80 15.47 -5.17
N HIS A 142 -5.10 15.45 -6.30
CA HIS A 142 -5.51 14.67 -7.47
C HIS A 142 -4.56 13.48 -7.63
N HIS A 143 -5.11 12.28 -7.59
CA HIS A 143 -4.36 11.02 -7.59
C HIS A 143 -5.11 9.85 -8.27
N HIS A 144 -6.38 10.02 -8.63
CA HIS A 144 -7.29 9.01 -9.17
C HIS A 144 -7.03 8.63 -10.64
N GLY A 145 -5.77 8.30 -10.96
CA GLY A 145 -5.39 7.80 -12.28
C GLY A 145 -5.34 8.88 -13.37
N PRO A 146 -4.51 8.68 -14.42
CA PRO A 146 -4.44 9.62 -15.53
C PRO A 146 -5.72 9.65 -16.38
N PHE A 147 -6.53 8.59 -16.34
CA PHE A 147 -7.80 8.54 -17.09
C PHE A 147 -8.81 9.58 -16.59
N HIS A 148 -8.93 9.78 -15.28
CA HIS A 148 -9.99 10.61 -14.68
C HIS A 148 -9.87 12.09 -15.09
N TYR A 149 -8.63 12.58 -15.28
CA TYR A 149 -8.34 13.97 -15.64
C TYR A 149 -7.66 14.14 -17.01
N GLY A 150 -7.49 13.06 -17.78
CA GLY A 150 -6.80 13.08 -19.07
C GLY A 150 -5.29 13.34 -18.98
N TRP A 151 -4.68 13.18 -17.80
CA TRP A 151 -3.25 13.47 -17.54
C TRP A 151 -2.32 12.32 -17.91
N PHE A 152 -2.45 11.80 -19.13
CA PHE A 152 -1.60 10.72 -19.63
C PHE A 152 -0.10 11.09 -19.68
N ASN A 153 0.22 12.39 -19.66
CA ASN A 153 1.60 12.89 -19.57
C ASN A 153 2.29 12.54 -18.24
N TRP A 154 1.56 12.13 -17.20
CA TRP A 154 2.15 11.65 -15.94
C TRP A 154 3.10 10.47 -16.15
N TYR A 155 2.73 9.53 -17.02
CA TYR A 155 3.59 8.41 -17.34
C TYR A 155 4.90 8.86 -18.01
N SER A 156 4.84 9.87 -18.88
CA SER A 156 6.03 10.44 -19.51
C SER A 156 6.95 11.16 -18.51
N MET A 157 6.42 11.56 -17.35
CA MET A 157 7.20 12.13 -16.24
C MET A 157 7.68 11.07 -15.24
N GLY A 158 7.48 9.78 -15.53
CA GLY A 158 7.85 8.68 -14.63
C GLY A 158 6.94 8.57 -13.40
N TYR A 159 5.78 9.22 -13.40
CA TYR A 159 4.84 9.16 -12.29
C TYR A 159 3.75 8.12 -12.56
N THR A 160 3.58 7.18 -11.61
CA THR A 160 2.43 6.27 -11.59
C THR A 160 1.69 6.42 -10.26
N PRO A 161 0.36 6.62 -10.26
CA PRO A 161 -0.41 6.68 -9.02
C PRO A 161 -0.25 5.43 -8.18
N ALA A 162 -0.36 4.26 -8.82
CA ALA A 162 -0.19 2.96 -8.16
C ALA A 162 1.19 2.82 -7.50
N GLY A 163 2.27 3.24 -8.15
CA GLY A 163 3.61 3.15 -7.60
C GLY A 163 3.79 3.95 -6.32
N VAL A 164 3.20 5.16 -6.24
CA VAL A 164 3.26 5.95 -5.01
C VAL A 164 2.48 5.29 -3.87
N GLU A 165 1.32 4.69 -4.15
CA GLU A 165 0.56 3.98 -3.12
C GLU A 165 1.21 2.67 -2.67
N VAL A 166 1.84 1.93 -3.59
CA VAL A 166 2.68 0.77 -3.24
C VAL A 166 3.84 1.23 -2.35
N TRP A 167 4.50 2.33 -2.70
CA TRP A 167 5.56 2.89 -1.87
C TRP A 167 5.04 3.29 -0.48
N ASN A 168 3.88 3.96 -0.40
CA ASN A 168 3.22 4.29 0.87
C ASN A 168 2.94 3.04 1.72
N ALA A 169 2.45 1.96 1.11
CA ALA A 169 2.19 0.69 1.78
C ALA A 169 3.50 0.05 2.28
N MET A 170 4.56 0.05 1.48
CA MET A 170 5.89 -0.40 1.92
C MET A 170 6.39 0.42 3.11
N ARG A 171 6.25 1.74 3.08
CA ARG A 171 6.60 2.62 4.21
C ARG A 171 5.73 2.35 5.45
N ALA A 172 4.46 1.99 5.28
CA ALA A 172 3.59 1.59 6.37
C ALA A 172 3.97 0.24 6.98
N ILE A 173 4.50 -0.70 6.19
CA ILE A 173 5.08 -1.95 6.70
C ILE A 173 6.30 -1.63 7.56
N ASP A 174 7.17 -0.71 7.14
CA ASP A 174 8.29 -0.27 7.99
C ASP A 174 7.82 0.38 9.29
N VAL A 175 6.71 1.13 9.28
CA VAL A 175 6.08 1.62 10.52
C VAL A 175 5.77 0.42 11.42
N LEU A 176 5.04 -0.57 10.92
CA LEU A 176 4.68 -1.77 11.69
C LEU A 176 5.93 -2.49 12.22
N GLN A 177 6.96 -2.70 11.39
CA GLN A 177 8.20 -3.36 11.81
C GLN A 177 8.98 -2.56 12.87
N SER A 178 8.83 -1.24 12.92
CA SER A 178 9.45 -0.39 13.94
C SER A 178 8.74 -0.41 15.30
N ARG A 179 7.53 -0.98 15.37
CA ARG A 179 6.71 -0.99 16.59
C ARG A 179 7.08 -2.15 17.50
N PRO A 180 7.37 -1.91 18.79
CA PRO A 180 7.66 -2.99 19.74
C PRO A 180 6.46 -3.94 19.95
N GLU A 181 5.24 -3.48 19.66
CA GLU A 181 4.02 -4.28 19.79
C GLU A 181 3.82 -5.26 18.63
N VAL A 182 4.62 -5.17 17.57
CA VAL A 182 4.50 -5.99 16.35
C VAL A 182 5.61 -7.03 16.30
N ASP A 183 5.26 -8.27 15.98
CA ASP A 183 6.23 -9.29 15.55
C ASP A 183 6.62 -9.01 14.08
N PRO A 184 7.85 -8.54 13.80
CA PRO A 184 8.24 -8.11 12.45
C PRO A 184 8.32 -9.26 11.45
N SER A 185 8.32 -10.52 11.92
CA SER A 185 8.30 -11.72 11.08
C SER A 185 6.88 -12.13 10.65
N LYS A 186 5.83 -11.50 11.20
CA LYS A 186 4.43 -11.85 10.97
C LYS A 186 3.61 -10.62 10.63
N ILE A 187 3.73 -10.15 9.40
CA ILE A 187 2.95 -9.02 8.88
C ILE A 187 2.15 -9.48 7.67
N GLY A 188 0.84 -9.27 7.71
CA GLY A 188 -0.05 -9.39 6.57
C GLY A 188 -0.48 -8.03 6.04
N ILE A 189 -0.96 -8.00 4.80
CA ILE A 189 -1.58 -6.82 4.18
C ILE A 189 -2.94 -7.21 3.61
N THR A 190 -3.93 -6.31 3.69
CA THR A 190 -5.24 -6.50 3.09
C THR A 190 -5.90 -5.15 2.79
N GLY A 191 -6.95 -5.17 1.99
CA GLY A 191 -7.73 -3.98 1.64
C GLY A 191 -8.91 -4.33 0.76
N ILE A 192 -9.69 -3.31 0.41
CA ILE A 192 -10.87 -3.44 -0.45
C ILE A 192 -10.79 -2.46 -1.62
N SER A 193 -11.29 -2.88 -2.79
CA SER A 193 -11.26 -2.07 -4.01
C SER A 193 -9.82 -1.67 -4.36
N GLY A 194 -9.50 -0.36 -4.47
CA GLY A 194 -8.14 0.13 -4.69
C GLY A 194 -7.14 -0.42 -3.66
N GLY A 195 -7.53 -0.50 -2.38
CA GLY A 195 -6.71 -1.14 -1.36
C GLY A 195 -6.46 -2.63 -1.62
N GLY A 196 -7.42 -3.33 -2.23
CA GLY A 196 -7.21 -4.71 -2.68
C GLY A 196 -6.11 -4.80 -3.74
N SER A 197 -6.13 -3.90 -4.73
CA SER A 197 -5.07 -3.81 -5.74
C SER A 197 -3.71 -3.50 -5.13
N ILE A 198 -3.61 -2.52 -4.22
CA ILE A 198 -2.36 -2.18 -3.54
C ILE A 198 -1.85 -3.33 -2.65
N SER A 199 -2.75 -4.12 -2.06
CA SER A 199 -2.35 -5.29 -1.27
C SER A 199 -1.82 -6.46 -2.10
N TRP A 200 -2.16 -6.50 -3.39
CA TRP A 200 -1.68 -7.52 -4.32
C TRP A 200 -0.32 -7.17 -4.92
N PHE A 201 -0.07 -5.87 -5.16
CA PHE A 201 1.22 -5.34 -5.59
C PHE A 201 2.30 -5.53 -4.52
#